data_AF-A0A2R8B7G5-F1
#
_entry.id   AF-A0A2R8B7G5-F1
#
_cell.length_a   1.000
_cell.length_b   1.000
_cell.length_c   1.000
_cell.angle_alpha   90.00
_cell.angle_beta   90.00
_cell.angle_gamma   90.00
#
_symmetry.space_group_name_H-M   'P 1'
#
loop_
_entity.id
_entity.type
_entity.pdbx_description
1 polymer ?
#
loop_
_entity_poly.entity_id
_entity_poly.type
_entity_poly.pdbx_seq_one_letter_code
_entity_poly.pdbx_strand_id
1 'polypeptide(L)'
;MTQQQLADKVGIKFQQIQKYETGMNRISASRLWDISDALGVPISFFFEGLDARSHVVEEIDGDILADKEALMLVRSYYAIPEAQRRRLFDLAKVLSDAA
;
A
#
# COMPACT_ATOMS: atom_id res chain seq x y z
N MET A 1 22.48 -13.43 -6.36
CA MET A 1 21.67 -14.29 -7.24
C MET A 1 21.83 -13.80 -8.67
N THR A 2 22.07 -14.69 -9.64
CA THR A 2 22.13 -14.34 -11.08
C THR A 2 20.74 -14.38 -11.72
N GLN A 3 20.57 -13.75 -12.89
CA GLN A 3 19.31 -13.80 -13.65
C GLN A 3 18.90 -15.24 -14.01
N GLN A 4 19.86 -16.10 -14.34
CA GLN A 4 19.64 -17.52 -14.60
C GLN A 4 19.07 -18.22 -13.35
N GLN A 5 19.70 -18.01 -12.19
CA GLN A 5 19.26 -18.59 -10.93
C GLN A 5 17.85 -18.11 -10.50
N LEU A 6 17.54 -16.84 -10.73
CA LEU A 6 16.20 -16.30 -10.46
C LEU A 6 15.16 -16.92 -11.41
N ALA A 7 15.50 -17.04 -12.69
CA ALA A 7 14.62 -17.65 -13.68
C ALA A 7 14.31 -19.12 -13.34
N ASP A 8 15.32 -19.88 -12.92
CA ASP A 8 15.17 -21.27 -12.48
C ASP A 8 14.27 -21.39 -11.24
N LYS A 9 14.45 -20.51 -10.24
CA LYS A 9 13.59 -20.46 -9.04
C LYS A 9 12.13 -20.14 -9.36
N VAL A 10 11.89 -19.21 -10.30
CA VAL A 10 10.54 -18.73 -10.66
C VAL A 10 9.89 -19.61 -11.75
N GLY A 11 10.65 -20.53 -12.35
CA GLY A 11 10.16 -21.45 -13.38
C GLY A 11 9.94 -20.79 -14.74
N ILE A 12 10.77 -19.81 -15.11
CA ILE A 12 10.70 -19.12 -16.41
C ILE A 12 12.07 -19.12 -17.11
N LYS A 13 12.10 -18.74 -18.39
CA LYS A 13 13.36 -18.61 -19.13
C LYS A 13 14.15 -17.39 -18.67
N PHE A 14 15.48 -17.50 -18.58
CA PHE A 14 16.40 -16.39 -18.29
C PHE A 14 16.12 -15.13 -19.12
N GLN A 15 15.87 -15.28 -20.43
CA GLN A 15 15.56 -14.17 -21.33
C GLN A 15 14.30 -13.39 -20.89
N GLN A 16 13.36 -14.04 -20.21
CA GLN A 16 12.16 -13.38 -19.70
C GLN A 16 12.47 -12.49 -18.50
N ILE A 17 13.36 -12.92 -17.60
CA ILE A 17 13.88 -12.07 -16.52
C ILE A 17 14.56 -10.83 -17.11
N GLN A 18 15.40 -11.00 -18.14
CA GLN A 18 16.03 -9.87 -18.82
C GLN A 18 15.00 -8.89 -19.42
N LYS A 19 13.91 -9.40 -20.01
CA LYS A 19 12.82 -8.57 -20.54
C LYS A 19 12.03 -7.84 -19.45
N TYR A 20 11.95 -8.41 -18.24
CA TYR A 20 11.34 -7.76 -17.09
C TYR A 20 12.24 -6.64 -16.56
N GLU A 21 13.53 -6.90 -16.38
CA GLU A 21 14.48 -5.90 -15.88
C GLU A 21 14.65 -4.71 -16.84
N THR A 22 14.60 -4.95 -18.15
CA THR A 22 14.67 -3.89 -19.17
C THR A 22 13.33 -3.18 -19.41
N GLY A 23 12.24 -3.61 -18.73
CA GLY A 23 10.90 -3.03 -18.89
C GLY A 23 10.24 -3.31 -20.25
N MET A 24 10.84 -4.17 -21.10
CA MET A 24 10.29 -4.54 -22.40
C MET A 24 8.98 -5.33 -22.26
N ASN A 25 8.87 -6.13 -21.20
CA ASN A 25 7.67 -6.88 -20.86
C ASN A 25 7.10 -6.44 -19.51
N ARG A 26 5.76 -6.35 -19.44
CA ARG A 26 5.05 -6.22 -18.16
C ARG A 26 5.09 -7.54 -17.37
N ILE A 27 5.08 -7.40 -16.05
CA ILE A 27 5.04 -8.52 -15.10
C ILE A 27 3.62 -8.63 -14.55
N SER A 28 3.05 -9.84 -14.50
CA SER A 28 1.76 -10.07 -13.82
C SER A 28 1.95 -10.06 -12.30
N ALA A 29 0.90 -9.74 -11.55
CA ALA A 29 0.97 -9.70 -10.08
C ALA A 29 1.43 -11.04 -9.47
N SER A 30 0.90 -12.17 -9.96
CA SER A 30 1.34 -13.50 -9.53
C SER A 30 2.83 -13.72 -9.79
N ARG A 31 3.36 -13.24 -10.91
CA ARG A 31 4.78 -13.41 -11.23
C ARG A 31 5.67 -12.51 -10.37
N LEU A 32 5.23 -11.30 -10.09
CA LEU A 32 5.93 -10.39 -9.18
C LEU A 32 5.99 -10.97 -7.76
N TRP A 33 4.93 -11.67 -7.33
CA TRP A 33 4.90 -12.38 -6.06
C TRP A 33 5.94 -13.50 -6.00
N ASP A 34 6.01 -14.38 -7.01
CA ASP A 34 7.03 -15.44 -7.09
C ASP A 34 8.45 -14.86 -7.04
N ILE A 35 8.68 -13.74 -7.73
CA ILE A 35 9.97 -13.04 -7.74
C ILE A 35 10.29 -12.47 -6.35
N SER A 36 9.30 -11.91 -5.64
CA SER A 36 9.48 -11.39 -4.28
C SER A 36 9.87 -12.49 -3.29
N ASP A 37 9.23 -13.66 -3.39
CA ASP A 37 9.53 -14.83 -2.56
C ASP A 37 10.94 -15.37 -2.88
N ALA A 38 11.29 -15.50 -4.16
CA ALA A 38 12.60 -15.96 -4.59
C ALA A 38 13.76 -15.07 -4.11
N LEU A 39 13.51 -13.76 -3.98
CA LEU A 39 14.46 -12.74 -3.51
C LEU A 39 14.41 -12.52 -1.99
N GLY A 40 13.40 -13.05 -1.29
CA GLY A 40 13.25 -12.90 0.16
C GLY A 40 12.88 -11.48 0.59
N VAL A 41 12.14 -10.73 -0.23
CA VAL A 41 11.67 -9.37 0.07
C VAL A 41 10.16 -9.31 0.04
N PRO A 42 9.50 -8.43 0.82
CA PRO A 42 8.08 -8.17 0.69
C PRO A 42 7.74 -7.67 -0.72
N ILE A 43 6.57 -8.02 -1.27
CA ILE A 43 6.16 -7.55 -2.61
C ILE A 43 6.11 -6.03 -2.72
N SER A 44 5.88 -5.30 -1.63
CA SER A 44 5.87 -3.84 -1.57
C SER A 44 7.23 -3.22 -1.97
N PHE A 45 8.33 -3.95 -1.80
CA PHE A 45 9.67 -3.51 -2.18
C PHE A 45 9.76 -3.05 -3.64
N PHE A 46 9.04 -3.72 -4.56
CA PHE A 46 9.05 -3.37 -5.99
C PHE A 46 8.29 -2.09 -6.33
N PHE A 47 7.55 -1.53 -5.36
CA PHE A 47 6.78 -0.32 -5.52
C PHE A 47 7.36 0.86 -4.72
N GLU A 48 8.43 0.64 -3.96
CA GLU A 48 9.12 1.71 -3.24
C GLU A 48 9.57 2.82 -4.19
N GLY A 49 9.25 4.06 -3.85
CA GLY A 49 9.57 5.23 -4.69
C GLY A 49 8.62 5.46 -5.87
N LEU A 50 7.62 4.61 -6.10
CA LEU A 50 6.51 4.91 -7.02
C LEU A 50 5.48 5.86 -6.40
N ASP A 51 5.48 6.00 -5.06
CA ASP A 51 4.57 6.85 -4.29
C ASP A 51 4.64 8.34 -4.66
N ALA A 52 5.74 8.78 -5.26
CA ALA A 52 5.89 10.15 -5.76
C ALA A 52 4.88 10.54 -6.86
N ARG A 53 4.11 9.58 -7.42
CA ARG A 53 3.10 9.85 -8.46
C ARG A 53 1.66 9.52 -8.09
N SER A 54 1.39 8.91 -6.92
CA SER A 54 0.05 8.38 -6.61
C SER A 54 -0.51 8.70 -5.23
N HIS A 55 0.20 9.43 -4.38
CA HIS A 55 -0.38 9.97 -3.15
C HIS A 55 -0.75 11.45 -3.31
N VAL A 56 -1.84 11.68 -4.06
CA VAL A 56 -2.82 12.72 -3.70
C VAL A 56 -3.98 12.04 -2.96
N VAL A 57 -3.66 11.08 -2.10
CA VAL A 57 -4.40 10.99 -0.85
C VAL A 57 -3.73 12.07 -0.05
N GLU A 58 -4.45 13.14 0.29
CA GLU A 58 -3.97 14.07 1.32
C GLU A 58 -3.47 13.19 2.48
N GLU A 59 -2.15 13.07 2.61
CA GLU A 59 -1.58 12.78 3.91
C GLU A 59 -2.21 13.83 4.79
N ILE A 60 -3.00 13.40 5.76
CA ILE A 60 -3.40 14.26 6.86
C ILE A 60 -2.06 14.63 7.49
N ASP A 61 -1.53 15.74 7.02
CA ASP A 61 -0.20 16.24 7.31
C ASP A 61 -0.26 16.70 8.76
N GLY A 62 0.43 15.96 9.61
CA GLY A 62 0.34 16.09 11.05
C GLY A 62 0.16 14.73 11.67
N ASP A 63 1.10 14.37 12.54
CA ASP A 63 1.05 13.18 13.37
C ASP A 63 -0.26 13.16 14.18
N ILE A 64 -1.33 12.58 13.58
CA ILE A 64 -2.65 12.38 14.21
C ILE A 64 -2.47 11.63 15.54
N LEU A 65 -1.37 10.89 15.68
CA LEU A 65 -1.00 10.15 16.88
C LEU A 65 -0.17 11.00 17.88
N ALA A 66 0.48 12.08 17.47
CA ALA A 66 1.01 13.10 18.39
C ALA A 66 -0.05 14.10 18.84
N ASP A 67 -1.09 14.31 18.02
CA ASP A 67 -2.24 15.08 18.44
C ASP A 67 -3.07 14.28 19.45
N LYS A 68 -2.83 14.61 20.72
CA LYS A 68 -3.54 14.02 21.87
C LYS A 68 -5.06 14.16 21.73
N GLU A 69 -5.54 15.22 21.10
CA GLU A 69 -6.96 15.45 20.87
C GLU A 69 -7.52 14.47 19.85
N ALA A 70 -6.83 14.27 18.73
CA ALA A 70 -7.22 13.31 17.70
C ALA A 70 -7.21 11.86 18.22
N LEU A 71 -6.20 11.48 19.02
CA LEU A 71 -6.17 10.18 19.70
C LEU A 71 -7.34 9.98 20.67
N MET A 72 -7.69 11.01 21.44
CA MET A 72 -8.84 10.97 22.35
C MET A 72 -10.16 10.83 21.58
N LEU A 73 -10.28 11.49 20.43
CA LEU A 73 -11.42 11.37 19.55
C LEU A 73 -11.55 9.94 18.99
N VAL A 74 -10.47 9.34 18.50
CA VAL A 74 -10.46 7.95 17.99
C VAL A 74 -10.85 6.96 19.09
N ARG A 75 -10.30 7.11 20.30
CA ARG A 75 -10.67 6.24 21.44
C ARG A 75 -12.14 6.38 21.82
N SER A 76 -12.63 7.62 21.85
CA SER A 76 -14.03 7.90 22.16
C SER A 76 -14.97 7.35 21.08
N TYR A 77 -14.57 7.44 19.81
CA TYR A 77 -15.32 6.90 18.67
C TYR A 77 -15.52 5.38 18.75
N TYR A 78 -14.49 4.63 19.18
CA TYR A 78 -14.60 3.18 19.36
C TYR A 78 -15.38 2.77 20.62
N ALA A 79 -15.50 3.64 21.63
CA ALA A 79 -16.32 3.40 22.82
C ALA A 79 -17.84 3.56 22.56
N ILE A 80 -18.21 4.21 21.45
CA ILE A 80 -19.60 4.42 21.05
C ILE A 80 -20.17 3.14 20.40
N PRO A 81 -21.42 2.72 20.70
CA PRO A 81 -22.04 1.58 20.02
C PRO A 81 -22.27 1.86 18.53
N GLU A 82 -22.26 0.80 17.73
CA GLU A 82 -22.16 0.88 16.26
C GLU A 82 -23.24 1.77 15.61
N ALA A 83 -24.48 1.70 16.09
CA ALA A 83 -25.60 2.49 15.56
C ALA A 83 -25.39 4.01 15.73
N GLN A 84 -24.84 4.44 16.87
CA GLN A 84 -24.54 5.83 17.16
C GLN A 84 -23.27 6.29 16.44
N ARG A 85 -22.29 5.40 16.31
CA ARG A 85 -21.05 5.64 15.55
C ARG A 85 -21.35 5.96 14.09
N ARG A 86 -22.28 5.23 13.47
CA ARG A 86 -22.69 5.50 12.09
C ARG A 86 -23.29 6.89 11.90
N ARG A 87 -24.16 7.32 12.82
CA ARG A 87 -24.76 8.66 12.79
C ARG A 87 -23.72 9.76 12.99
N LEU A 88 -22.75 9.55 13.88
CA LEU A 88 -21.64 10.47 14.09
C LEU A 88 -20.77 10.60 12.83
N PHE A 89 -20.50 9.48 12.16
CA PHE A 89 -19.77 9.47 10.89
C PHE A 89 -20.52 10.26 9.80
N ASP A 90 -21.83 10.03 9.66
CA ASP A 90 -22.64 10.76 8.69
C ASP A 90 -22.66 12.27 8.96
N LEU A 91 -22.70 12.68 10.24
CA LEU A 91 -22.58 14.09 10.63
C LEU A 91 -21.21 14.68 10.30
N ALA A 92 -20.13 13.97 10.64
CA ALA A 92 -18.76 14.42 10.35
C ALA A 92 -18.54 14.60 8.84
N LYS A 93 -19.10 13.70 8.02
CA LYS A 93 -19.06 13.81 6.57
C LYS A 93 -19.78 15.07 6.07
N VAL A 94 -20.99 15.33 6.56
CA VAL A 94 -21.76 16.53 6.18
C VAL A 94 -21.02 17.83 6.57
N LEU A 95 -20.37 17.85 7.72
CA LEU A 95 -19.58 19.01 8.17
C LEU A 95 -18.32 19.22 7.31
N SER A 96 -17.68 18.14 6.88
CA SER A 96 -16.51 18.20 5.99
C SER A 96 -16.85 18.66 4.58
N ASP A 97 -18.03 18.30 4.06
CA ASP A 97 -18.49 18.72 2.72
C ASP A 97 -18.93 20.20 2.69
N ALA A 98 -19.15 20.82 3.86
CA ALA A 98 -19.61 22.20 4.01
C ALA A 98 -18.48 23.21 4.33
N ALA A 99 -17.26 22.75 4.57
CA ALA A 99 -16.06 23.55 4.84
C ALA A 99 -15.25 23.79 3.55
#